data_AF-A0A539CUW3-F1
#
_entry.id   AF-A0A539CUW3-F1
#
_cell.length_a   1.000
_cell.length_b   1.000
_cell.length_c   1.000
_cell.angle_alpha   90.00
_cell.angle_beta   90.00
_cell.angle_gamma   90.00
#
_symmetry.space_group_name_H-M   'P 1'
#
loop_
_entity.id
_entity.type
_entity.pdbx_description
1 polymer ?
#
loop_
_entity_poly.entity_id
_entity_poly.type
_entity_poly.pdbx_seq_one_letter_code
_entity_poly.pdbx_strand_id
1 'polypeptide(L)'
;MPAVNQQFVSRAVGACSAADDLEHMPVAQVLAHFAVKPDRGLSSAEATQRLARYGPNALVEKERSLAAELLGHFTGPIAYMIEAAAIISAVVGHWDDFAIIAGLLFRADRAGGDARAAIGGKLGVNLALSVPRLVQHARTGT
;
A
#
# COMPACT_ATOMS: atom_id res chain seq x y z
N MET A 1 45.44 11.15 6.73
CA MET A 1 44.50 10.78 5.66
C MET A 1 44.92 9.41 5.12
N PRO A 2 44.33 8.28 5.53
CA PRO A 2 44.72 6.99 4.96
C PRO A 2 44.04 6.79 3.60
N ALA A 3 44.85 6.44 2.60
CA ALA A 3 44.41 6.08 1.26
C ALA A 3 43.68 4.73 1.31
N VAL A 4 42.36 4.77 1.14
CA VAL A 4 41.53 3.56 1.00
C VAL A 4 41.87 2.92 -0.35
N ASN A 5 42.35 1.68 -0.30
CA ASN A 5 42.93 0.98 -1.42
C ASN A 5 41.85 0.58 -2.45
N GLN A 6 41.83 1.27 -3.60
CA GLN A 6 40.88 1.07 -4.71
C GLN A 6 40.92 -0.35 -5.32
N GLN A 7 41.96 -1.14 -5.03
CA GLN A 7 42.06 -2.53 -5.47
C GLN A 7 41.09 -3.50 -4.77
N PHE A 8 40.57 -3.15 -3.59
CA PHE A 8 39.55 -3.98 -2.93
C PHE A 8 38.18 -3.87 -3.59
N VAL A 9 37.89 -2.72 -4.20
CA VAL A 9 36.59 -2.47 -4.87
C VAL A 9 36.49 -3.28 -6.16
N SER A 10 37.58 -3.43 -6.93
CA SER A 10 37.56 -4.15 -8.22
C SER A 10 37.38 -5.67 -8.11
N ARG A 11 37.68 -6.28 -6.95
CA ARG A 11 37.64 -7.75 -6.79
C ARG A 11 36.25 -8.29 -6.42
N ALA A 12 35.36 -7.44 -5.91
CA ALA A 12 33.98 -7.79 -5.53
C ALA A 12 32.97 -7.61 -6.69
N VAL A 13 33.37 -6.99 -7.80
CA VAL A 13 32.49 -6.69 -8.96
C VAL A 13 32.19 -7.94 -9.82
N GLY A 14 32.82 -9.08 -9.51
CA GLY A 14 32.77 -10.29 -10.36
C GLY A 14 31.64 -11.29 -10.09
N ALA A 15 30.71 -11.09 -9.15
CA ALA A 15 29.83 -12.18 -8.71
C ALA A 15 28.36 -11.84 -8.39
N CYS A 16 27.85 -10.66 -8.77
CA CYS A 16 26.50 -10.23 -8.36
C CYS A 16 25.52 -10.28 -9.54
N SER A 17 24.57 -11.22 -9.52
CA SER A 17 23.60 -11.52 -10.57
C SER A 17 22.18 -11.21 -10.08
N ALA A 18 21.57 -10.18 -10.69
CA ALA A 18 20.14 -9.90 -10.92
C ALA A 18 19.07 -10.04 -9.80
N ALA A 19 19.36 -10.60 -8.62
CA ALA A 19 18.40 -10.72 -7.51
C ALA A 19 19.07 -10.75 -6.14
N ASP A 20 20.30 -10.24 -6.03
CA ASP A 20 21.07 -10.30 -4.79
C ASP A 20 20.50 -9.35 -3.73
N ASP A 21 20.33 -9.90 -2.52
CA ASP A 21 19.93 -9.30 -1.25
C ASP A 21 20.35 -7.83 -1.08
N LEU A 22 19.54 -6.92 -1.63
CA LEU A 22 19.78 -5.47 -1.53
C LEU A 22 19.67 -4.98 -0.08
N GLU A 23 18.92 -5.72 0.75
CA GLU A 23 18.68 -5.42 2.16
C GLU A 23 19.91 -5.65 3.06
N HIS A 24 20.84 -6.50 2.65
CA HIS A 24 22.06 -6.80 3.40
C HIS A 24 23.32 -6.18 2.78
N MET A 25 23.18 -5.50 1.64
CA MET A 25 24.28 -4.87 0.94
C MET A 25 24.64 -3.50 1.58
N PRO A 26 25.94 -3.20 1.78
CA PRO A 26 26.35 -1.89 2.30
C PRO A 26 26.00 -0.78 1.29
N VAL A 27 25.56 0.38 1.81
CA VAL A 27 25.02 1.51 1.03
C VAL A 27 25.94 1.94 -0.12
N ALA A 28 27.26 1.92 0.08
CA ALA A 28 28.23 2.28 -0.96
C ALA A 28 28.19 1.34 -2.18
N GLN A 29 27.92 0.05 -1.95
CA GLN A 29 27.80 -0.94 -3.02
C GLN A 29 26.46 -0.83 -3.74
N VAL A 30 25.37 -0.54 -3.02
CA VAL A 30 24.05 -0.27 -3.63
C VAL A 30 24.11 0.96 -4.53
N LEU A 31 24.74 2.05 -4.06
CA LEU A 31 24.92 3.26 -4.85
C LEU A 31 25.78 3.02 -6.10
N ALA A 32 26.83 2.19 -5.99
CA ALA A 32 27.64 1.77 -7.14
C ALA A 32 26.83 0.88 -8.11
N HIS A 33 26.03 -0.05 -7.58
CA HIS A 33 25.17 -0.95 -8.36
C HIS A 33 24.14 -0.19 -9.19
N PHE A 34 23.48 0.80 -8.59
CA PHE A 34 22.54 1.67 -9.28
C PHE A 34 23.20 2.88 -9.98
N ALA A 35 24.53 2.99 -9.94
CA ALA A 35 25.32 4.09 -10.49
C ALA A 35 24.75 5.48 -10.11
N VAL A 36 24.37 5.67 -8.84
CA VAL A 36 23.81 6.93 -8.32
C VAL A 36 24.83 7.62 -7.42
N LYS A 37 24.98 8.94 -7.59
CA LYS A 37 25.74 9.78 -6.66
C LYS A 37 24.79 10.27 -5.55
N PRO A 38 25.13 10.06 -4.25
CA PRO A 38 24.24 10.44 -3.15
C PRO A 38 24.02 11.96 -3.07
N ASP A 39 25.02 12.77 -3.44
CA ASP A 39 24.95 14.22 -3.27
C ASP A 39 24.13 14.95 -4.36
N ARG A 40 23.99 14.33 -5.54
CA ARG A 40 23.33 14.95 -6.71
C ARG A 40 22.15 14.16 -7.26
N GLY A 41 21.97 12.91 -6.80
CA GLY A 41 20.95 12.01 -7.33
C GLY A 41 21.18 11.66 -8.81
N LEU A 42 20.09 11.31 -9.50
CA LEU A 42 20.07 11.01 -10.93
C LEU A 42 19.85 12.29 -11.74
N SER A 43 20.52 12.40 -12.88
CA SER A 43 20.21 13.47 -13.84
C SER A 43 18.85 13.26 -14.50
N SER A 44 18.23 14.34 -14.99
CA SER A 44 16.95 14.24 -15.69
C SER A 44 17.01 13.31 -16.91
N ALA A 45 18.13 13.29 -17.64
CA ALA A 45 18.31 12.42 -18.80
C ALA A 45 18.37 10.93 -18.40
N GLU A 46 19.10 10.61 -17.32
CA GLU A 46 19.18 9.24 -16.79
C GLU A 46 17.84 8.79 -16.18
N ALA A 47 17.13 9.69 -15.50
CA ALA A 47 15.80 9.41 -14.96
C ALA A 47 14.80 9.06 -16.07
N THR A 48 14.77 9.83 -17.17
CA THR A 48 13.92 9.53 -18.33
C THR A 48 14.31 8.22 -19.00
N GLN A 49 15.61 7.94 -19.14
CA GLN A 49 16.09 6.67 -19.70
C GLN A 49 15.69 5.48 -18.83
N ARG A 50 15.76 5.61 -17.50
CA ARG A 50 15.34 4.59 -16.55
C ARG A 50 13.83 4.40 -16.54
N LEU A 51 13.05 5.48 -16.61
CA LEU A 51 11.59 5.41 -16.71
C LEU A 51 11.16 4.65 -17.98
N ALA A 52 11.85 4.85 -19.11
CA ALA A 52 11.61 4.09 -20.33
C ALA A 52 12.00 2.60 -20.21
N ARG A 53 13.01 2.27 -19.39
CA ARG A 53 13.51 0.90 -19.21
C ARG A 53 12.71 0.08 -18.18
N TYR A 54 12.40 0.67 -17.03
CA TYR A 54 11.75 -0.01 -15.90
C TYR A 54 10.24 0.22 -15.85
N GLY A 55 9.74 1.16 -16.66
CA GLY A 55 8.35 1.56 -16.62
C GLY A 55 8.03 2.54 -15.47
N PRO A 56 6.81 3.07 -15.45
CA PRO A 56 6.35 3.92 -14.35
C PRO A 56 6.31 3.11 -13.05
N ASN A 57 6.73 3.72 -11.95
CA ASN A 57 6.56 3.16 -10.61
C ASN A 57 5.10 3.32 -10.13
N ALA A 58 4.17 2.76 -10.91
CA ALA A 58 2.76 2.74 -10.61
C ALA A 58 2.31 1.28 -10.56
N LEU A 59 1.58 0.93 -9.50
CA LEU A 59 0.96 -0.39 -9.40
C LEU A 59 -0.09 -0.48 -10.51
N VAL A 60 0.03 -1.49 -11.37
CA VAL A 60 -0.95 -1.76 -12.41
C VAL A 60 -2.26 -2.13 -11.72
N GLU A 61 -3.22 -1.22 -11.79
CA GLU A 61 -4.57 -1.42 -11.31
C GLU A 61 -5.22 -2.49 -12.20
N LYS A 62 -5.16 -3.75 -11.75
CA LYS A 62 -5.89 -4.84 -12.39
C LYS A 62 -7.36 -4.60 -12.12
N GLU A 63 -8.09 -4.14 -13.13
CA GLU A 63 -9.55 -4.18 -13.11
C GLU A 63 -9.99 -5.65 -12.97
N ARG A 64 -10.34 -6.05 -11.76
CA ARG A 64 -11.06 -7.31 -11.55
C ARG A 64 -12.45 -7.11 -12.16
N SER A 65 -12.92 -8.10 -12.91
CA SER A 65 -14.26 -8.05 -13.48
C SER A 65 -15.29 -7.88 -12.37
N LEU A 66 -16.32 -7.09 -12.64
CA LEU A 66 -17.42 -6.81 -11.70
C LEU A 66 -18.02 -8.09 -11.09
N ALA A 67 -18.05 -9.20 -11.84
CA ALA A 67 -18.52 -10.50 -11.35
C ALA A 67 -17.56 -11.19 -10.35
N ALA A 68 -16.24 -11.02 -10.50
CA ALA A 68 -15.24 -11.56 -9.57
C ALA A 68 -15.16 -10.74 -8.26
N GLU A 69 -15.44 -9.44 -8.34
CA GLU A 69 -15.62 -8.58 -7.18
C GLU A 69 -16.94 -8.86 -6.46
N LEU A 70 -18.02 -9.13 -7.21
CA LEU A 70 -19.31 -9.54 -6.66
C LEU A 70 -19.21 -10.86 -5.87
N LEU A 71 -18.50 -11.88 -6.39
CA LEU A 71 -18.20 -13.12 -5.64
C LEU A 71 -17.30 -12.90 -4.43
N GLY A 72 -16.38 -11.93 -4.50
CA GLY A 72 -15.62 -11.47 -3.33
C GLY A 72 -16.51 -10.79 -2.28
N HIS A 73 -17.62 -10.16 -2.66
CA HIS A 73 -18.52 -9.47 -1.74
C HIS A 73 -19.56 -10.39 -1.07
N PHE A 74 -19.82 -11.59 -1.61
CA PHE A 74 -20.51 -12.66 -0.87
C PHE A 74 -19.69 -13.16 0.34
N THR A 75 -18.45 -12.66 0.51
CA THR A 75 -17.64 -12.81 1.70
C THR A 75 -17.81 -11.67 2.72
N GLY A 76 -19.06 -11.26 2.97
CA GLY A 76 -19.46 -10.72 4.28
C GLY A 76 -20.05 -11.81 5.20
N PRO A 77 -19.44 -13.01 5.35
CA PRO A 77 -20.10 -14.16 5.97
C PRO A 77 -20.44 -13.91 7.44
N ILE A 78 -19.73 -12.98 8.10
CA ILE A 78 -19.86 -12.74 9.53
C ILE A 78 -21.28 -12.25 9.88
N ALA A 79 -21.83 -11.29 9.14
CA ALA A 79 -23.17 -10.77 9.43
C ALA A 79 -24.25 -11.83 9.17
N TYR A 80 -24.18 -12.51 8.03
CA TYR A 80 -25.10 -13.60 7.67
C TYR A 80 -25.05 -14.77 8.66
N MET A 81 -23.87 -15.10 9.19
CA MET A 81 -23.72 -16.14 10.21
C MET A 81 -24.45 -15.78 11.50
N ILE A 82 -24.45 -14.50 11.90
CA ILE A 82 -25.12 -14.05 13.13
C ILE A 82 -26.63 -14.01 12.94
N GLU A 83 -27.12 -13.59 11.77
CA GLU A 83 -28.55 -13.69 11.44
C GLU A 83 -29.03 -15.15 11.39
N ALA A 84 -28.24 -16.06 10.80
CA ALA A 84 -28.56 -17.49 10.78
C ALA A 84 -28.65 -18.07 12.20
N ALA A 85 -27.72 -17.72 13.09
CA ALA A 85 -27.75 -18.14 14.49
C ALA A 85 -29.00 -17.64 15.24
N ALA A 86 -29.45 -16.41 14.96
CA ALA A 86 -30.69 -15.87 15.52
C ALA A 86 -31.91 -16.68 15.06
N ILE A 87 -32.01 -16.98 13.75
CA ILE A 87 -33.11 -17.77 13.18
C ILE A 87 -33.15 -19.17 13.77
N ILE A 88 -31.99 -19.84 13.87
CA ILE A 88 -31.89 -21.18 14.44
C ILE A 88 -32.32 -21.16 15.93
N SER A 89 -31.88 -20.15 16.70
CA SER A 89 -32.29 -20.02 18.12
C SER A 89 -33.80 -19.84 18.28
N ALA A 90 -34.44 -19.08 17.37
CA ALA A 90 -35.89 -18.92 17.34
C ALA A 90 -36.62 -20.24 16.99
N VAL A 91 -36.09 -21.02 16.04
CA VAL A 91 -36.67 -22.32 15.65
C VAL A 91 -36.55 -23.36 16.75
N VAL A 92 -35.45 -23.39 17.50
CA VAL A 92 -35.24 -24.30 18.63
C VAL A 92 -36.07 -23.89 19.86
N GLY A 93 -36.58 -22.65 19.90
CA GLY A 93 -37.41 -22.15 20.99
C GLY A 93 -36.63 -21.59 22.18
N HIS A 94 -35.34 -21.29 22.00
CA HIS A 94 -34.51 -20.59 22.99
C HIS A 94 -34.74 -19.08 22.88
N TRP A 95 -35.84 -18.62 23.48
CA TRP A 95 -36.25 -17.21 23.43
C TRP A 95 -35.24 -16.27 24.11
N ASP A 96 -34.55 -16.72 25.15
CA ASP A 96 -33.52 -15.93 25.85
C ASP A 96 -32.31 -15.66 24.93
N ASP A 97 -31.79 -16.71 24.28
CA ASP A 97 -30.66 -16.60 23.33
C ASP A 97 -31.04 -15.77 22.10
N PHE A 98 -32.24 -15.98 21.56
CA PHE A 98 -32.76 -15.17 20.45
C PHE A 98 -32.81 -13.68 20.81
N ALA A 99 -33.33 -13.32 21.98
CA ALA A 99 -33.45 -11.92 22.41
C ALA A 99 -32.08 -11.24 22.53
N ILE A 100 -31.06 -11.95 23.03
CA ILE A 100 -29.69 -11.44 23.14
C ILE A 100 -29.08 -11.21 21.75
N ILE A 101 -29.13 -12.21 20.86
CA ILE A 101 -28.54 -12.12 19.52
C ILE A 101 -29.24 -11.03 18.69
N ALA A 102 -30.58 -10.99 18.73
CA ALA A 102 -31.37 -9.98 18.04
C ALA A 102 -31.10 -8.56 18.57
N GLY A 103 -30.97 -8.39 19.89
CA GLY A 103 -30.64 -7.11 20.51
C GLY A 103 -29.24 -6.60 20.12
N LEU A 104 -28.26 -7.49 20.00
CA LEU A 104 -26.91 -7.15 19.54
C LEU A 104 -26.89 -6.73 18.07
N LEU A 105 -27.57 -7.48 17.19
CA LEU A 105 -27.72 -7.13 15.77
C LEU A 105 -28.37 -5.75 15.60
N PHE A 106 -29.47 -5.51 16.31
CA PHE A 106 -30.20 -4.25 16.24
C PHE A 106 -29.37 -3.03 16.71
N ARG A 107 -28.53 -3.21 17.73
CA ARG A 107 -27.59 -2.16 18.18
C ARG A 107 -26.49 -1.93 17.16
N ALA A 108 -25.89 -3.00 16.64
CA ALA A 108 -24.80 -2.93 15.69
C ALA A 108 -25.22 -2.23 14.38
N ASP A 109 -26.42 -2.53 13.87
CA ASP A 109 -27.02 -1.86 12.72
C ASP A 109 -27.14 -0.34 12.93
N ARG A 110 -27.68 0.07 14.09
CA ARG A 110 -27.79 1.51 14.41
C ARG A 110 -26.45 2.22 14.60
N ALA A 111 -25.48 1.59 15.26
CA ALA A 111 -24.18 2.21 15.52
C ALA A 111 -23.30 2.34 14.27
N GLY A 112 -23.47 1.43 13.29
CA GLY A 112 -22.69 1.43 12.05
C GLY A 112 -23.05 2.56 11.08
N GLY A 113 -24.27 3.09 11.14
CA GLY A 113 -24.74 4.19 10.28
C GLY A 113 -24.00 5.51 10.55
N ASP A 114 -23.80 5.84 11.83
CA ASP A 114 -23.21 7.11 12.25
C ASP A 114 -21.69 7.15 12.02
N ALA A 115 -21.03 6.00 12.21
CA ALA A 115 -19.59 5.88 12.06
C ALA A 115 -19.16 6.16 10.61
N ARG A 116 -19.83 5.56 9.62
CA ARG A 116 -19.47 5.69 8.19
C ARG A 116 -19.68 7.12 7.65
N ALA A 117 -20.70 7.82 8.14
CA ALA A 117 -20.96 9.22 7.78
C ALA A 117 -19.84 10.15 8.26
N ALA A 118 -19.25 9.89 9.43
CA ALA A 118 -18.18 10.71 9.99
C ALA A 118 -16.82 10.56 9.27
N ILE A 119 -16.54 9.38 8.69
CA ILE A 119 -15.25 9.11 8.02
C ILE A 119 -15.25 9.65 6.58
N GLY A 120 -16.40 9.63 5.89
CA GLY A 120 -16.50 10.15 4.52
C GLY A 120 -16.33 11.67 4.41
N GLY A 121 -16.75 12.43 5.43
CA GLY A 121 -16.72 13.90 5.39
C GLY A 121 -15.35 14.55 5.58
N LYS A 122 -14.36 13.85 6.15
CA LYS A 122 -13.06 14.45 6.54
C LYS A 122 -11.88 14.15 5.62
N LEU A 123 -11.97 13.13 4.75
CA LEU A 123 -10.85 12.77 3.86
C LEU A 123 -10.89 13.45 2.48
N GLY A 124 -12.06 13.86 1.98
CA GLY A 124 -12.20 14.43 0.64
C GLY A 124 -11.68 15.87 0.47
N VAL A 125 -11.58 16.65 1.55
CA VAL A 125 -11.28 18.10 1.44
C VAL A 125 -9.80 18.43 1.71
N ASN A 126 -9.09 17.62 2.52
CA ASN A 126 -7.70 17.92 2.90
C ASN A 126 -6.63 17.30 1.99
N LEU A 127 -6.97 16.33 1.15
CA LEU A 127 -5.99 15.70 0.25
C LEU A 127 -5.61 16.60 -0.94
N ALA A 128 -6.48 17.56 -1.29
CA ALA A 128 -6.24 18.52 -2.37
C ALA A 128 -5.31 19.68 -1.99
N LEU A 129 -4.95 19.84 -0.70
CA LEU A 129 -4.14 20.97 -0.20
C LEU A 129 -2.72 20.59 0.25
N SER A 130 -2.37 19.29 0.26
CA SER A 130 -1.06 18.81 0.72
C SER A 130 -0.14 18.35 -0.41
N VAL A 131 -0.14 19.06 -1.55
CA VAL A 131 1.00 18.96 -2.49
C VAL A 131 2.12 19.84 -1.94
N PRO A 132 3.22 19.27 -1.42
CA PRO A 132 4.34 20.07 -0.93
C PRO A 132 4.92 20.88 -2.10
N ARG A 133 4.95 22.21 -1.93
CA ARG A 133 5.42 23.23 -2.89
C ARG A 133 6.86 23.06 -3.41
N LEU A 134 7.57 21.99 -3.05
CA LEU A 134 8.98 21.78 -3.35
C LEU A 134 9.27 21.45 -4.83
N VAL A 135 8.27 21.09 -5.64
CA VAL A 135 8.48 20.78 -7.07
C VAL A 135 8.35 22.02 -7.97
N GLN A 136 7.82 23.15 -7.50
CA GLN A 136 7.64 24.34 -8.34
C GLN A 136 8.92 25.19 -8.50
N HIS A 137 9.96 24.99 -7.67
CA HIS A 137 11.20 25.77 -7.76
C HIS A 137 12.26 25.21 -8.74
N ALA A 138 12.08 24.01 -9.29
CA ALA A 138 13.07 23.42 -10.20
C ALA A 138 12.89 23.80 -11.68
N ARG A 139 11.86 24.59 -12.03
CA ARG A 139 11.54 24.94 -13.43
C ARG A 139 11.90 26.38 -13.84
N THR A 140 12.47 27.17 -12.94
CA THR A 140 12.88 28.55 -13.21
C THR A 140 14.28 28.81 -12.68
N GLY A 141 15.26 28.52 -13.53
CA GLY A 141 16.66 28.91 -13.35
C GLY A 141 17.35 28.80 -14.70
N THR A 142 17.65 29.95 -15.27
CA THR A 142 18.44 30.22 -16.48
C THR A 142 19.71 29.39 -16.57
#